data_AF-A0A7W0JF54-F1
#
_entry.id   AF-A0A7W0JF54-F1
#
_cell.length_a   1.000
_cell.length_b   1.000
_cell.length_c   1.000
_cell.angle_alpha   90.00
_cell.angle_beta   90.00
_cell.angle_gamma   90.00
#
_symmetry.space_group_name_H-M   'P 1'
#
loop_
_entity.id
_entity.type
_entity.pdbx_description
1 polymer ?
#
loop_
_entity_poly.entity_id
_entity_poly.type
_entity_poly.pdbx_seq_one_letter_code
_entity_poly.pdbx_strand_id
1 'polypeptide(L)'
;RDAFLLVEASREAGTDAASSDCFARRLKEMYRGWAEKRRMRLKVLEESGGDKADADTGNSSGGSGGSGGSAGSGLAGAARYRALLAVSGYAAYTILRPESGLHVLETPQDEKSFNRAKVLVRVEGQPDEPAGHAPGALLRQAERAVSAADEHTPATTVVRSYREEPSPLVRDRLRGWRTGKLERVLGGDFDLIV
;
A
#
# COMPACT_ATOMS: atom_id res chain seq x y z
N ARG A 1 -8.84 9.12 -17.17
CA ARG A 1 -9.65 8.41 -16.15
C ARG A 1 -8.88 8.44 -14.85
N ASP A 2 -9.54 8.87 -13.79
CA ASP A 2 -9.01 8.84 -12.43
C ASP A 2 -8.94 7.38 -11.93
N ALA A 3 -8.17 7.14 -10.87
CA ALA A 3 -7.91 5.81 -10.35
C ALA A 3 -8.28 5.70 -8.87
N PHE A 4 -8.90 4.58 -8.51
CA PHE A 4 -8.97 4.08 -7.15
C PHE A 4 -7.84 3.08 -6.94
N LEU A 5 -7.18 3.21 -5.80
CA LEU A 5 -6.02 2.40 -5.43
C LEU A 5 -6.27 1.85 -4.03
N LEU A 6 -6.39 0.52 -3.91
CA LEU A 6 -6.43 -0.19 -2.64
C LEU A 6 -5.05 -0.77 -2.37
N VAL A 7 -4.52 -0.51 -1.18
CA VAL A 7 -3.28 -1.11 -0.67
C VAL A 7 -3.63 -1.89 0.60
N GLU A 8 -3.40 -3.20 0.60
CA GLU A 8 -3.78 -4.08 1.70
C GLU A 8 -2.65 -5.06 2.04
N ALA A 9 -2.28 -5.12 3.32
CA ALA A 9 -1.31 -6.08 3.81
C ALA A 9 -1.90 -7.50 3.76
N SER A 10 -1.14 -8.44 3.21
CA SER A 10 -1.53 -9.85 3.21
C SER A 10 -1.48 -10.44 4.62
N ARG A 11 -2.29 -11.48 4.82
CA ARG A 11 -2.31 -12.32 6.03
C ARG A 11 -2.17 -13.81 5.68
N GLU A 12 -1.60 -14.09 4.51
CA GLU A 12 -1.35 -15.45 4.04
C GLU A 12 -0.41 -16.19 5.00
N ALA A 13 -0.64 -17.49 5.19
CA ALA A 13 0.22 -18.31 6.03
C ALA A 13 1.67 -18.27 5.52
N GLY A 14 2.63 -18.00 6.42
CA GLY A 14 4.05 -17.88 6.08
C GLY A 14 4.53 -16.47 5.73
N THR A 15 3.68 -15.44 5.86
CA THR A 15 4.12 -14.03 5.82
C THR A 15 4.17 -13.43 7.22
N ASP A 16 5.18 -12.61 7.48
CA ASP A 16 5.18 -11.79 8.69
C ASP A 16 4.16 -10.65 8.57
N ALA A 17 3.20 -10.63 9.49
CA ALA A 17 2.10 -9.67 9.47
C ALA A 17 2.59 -8.24 9.72
N ALA A 18 3.54 -8.06 10.64
CA ALA A 18 4.10 -6.75 10.96
C ALA A 18 4.90 -6.18 9.78
N SER A 19 5.76 -6.99 9.16
CA SER A 19 6.50 -6.59 7.95
C SER A 19 5.56 -6.31 6.78
N SER A 20 4.46 -7.07 6.62
CA SER A 20 3.46 -6.81 5.58
C SER A 20 2.72 -5.49 5.80
N ASP A 21 2.40 -5.14 7.05
CA ASP A 21 1.79 -3.85 7.38
C ASP A 21 2.77 -2.68 7.16
N CYS A 22 4.03 -2.84 7.59
CA CYS A 22 5.08 -1.84 7.35
C CYS A 22 5.32 -1.64 5.85
N PHE A 23 5.39 -2.72 5.08
CA PHE A 23 5.57 -2.67 3.64
C PHE A 23 4.35 -2.04 2.94
N ALA A 24 3.14 -2.33 3.39
CA ALA A 24 1.93 -1.70 2.84
C ALA A 24 1.91 -0.18 3.06
N ARG A 25 2.32 0.29 4.25
CA ARG A 25 2.51 1.73 4.51
C ARG A 25 3.57 2.33 3.58
N ARG A 26 4.69 1.63 3.36
CA ARG A 26 5.75 2.09 2.47
C ARG A 26 5.27 2.19 1.02
N LEU A 27 4.44 1.26 0.55
CA LEU A 27 3.82 1.34 -0.78
C LEU A 27 2.82 2.49 -0.88
N LYS A 28 2.02 2.76 0.16
CA LYS A 28 1.17 3.96 0.20
C LYS A 28 2.01 5.23 -0.03
N GLU A 29 3.11 5.38 0.71
CA GLU A 29 3.99 6.55 0.57
C GLU A 29 4.71 6.58 -0.79
N MET A 30 5.03 5.41 -1.38
CA MET A 30 5.54 5.33 -2.76
C MET A 30 4.54 5.92 -3.76
N TYR A 31 3.26 5.54 -3.68
CA TYR A 31 2.22 6.07 -4.58
C TYR A 31 1.95 7.55 -4.32
N ARG A 32 2.05 8.00 -3.07
CA ARG A 32 2.00 9.42 -2.72
C ARG A 32 3.14 10.21 -3.35
N GLY A 33 4.38 9.76 -3.19
CA GLY A 33 5.54 10.40 -3.79
C GLY A 33 5.46 10.44 -5.32
N TRP A 34 4.95 9.36 -5.94
CA TRP A 34 4.69 9.35 -7.38
C TRP A 34 3.65 10.41 -7.78
N ALA A 35 2.52 10.46 -7.07
CA ALA A 35 1.46 11.43 -7.35
C ALA A 35 1.98 12.86 -7.24
N GLU A 36 2.73 13.19 -6.19
CA GLU A 36 3.35 14.50 -5.99
C GLU A 36 4.32 14.85 -7.13
N LYS A 37 5.22 13.93 -7.48
CA LYS A 37 6.21 14.14 -8.56
C LYS A 37 5.58 14.26 -9.95
N ARG A 38 4.45 13.60 -10.20
CA ARG A 38 3.71 13.68 -11.46
C ARG A 38 2.62 14.76 -11.45
N ARG A 39 2.53 15.55 -10.37
CA ARG A 39 1.49 16.58 -10.16
C ARG A 39 0.06 16.02 -10.25
N MET A 40 -0.11 14.76 -9.85
CA MET A 40 -1.41 14.14 -9.63
C MET A 40 -1.93 14.55 -8.24
N ARG A 41 -3.25 14.51 -8.07
CA ARG A 41 -3.89 14.75 -6.78
C ARG A 41 -4.33 13.43 -6.17
N LEU A 42 -3.63 13.01 -5.12
CA LEU A 42 -3.96 11.84 -4.32
C LEU A 42 -4.76 12.25 -3.07
N LYS A 43 -5.84 11.53 -2.80
CA LYS A 43 -6.68 11.69 -1.62
C LYS A 43 -6.83 10.34 -0.92
N VAL A 44 -6.49 10.28 0.36
CA VAL A 44 -6.81 9.13 1.21
C VAL A 44 -8.31 9.17 1.51
N LEU A 45 -9.03 8.11 1.13
CA LEU A 45 -10.47 7.97 1.39
C LEU A 45 -10.72 7.22 2.69
N GLU A 46 -9.93 6.18 2.94
CA GLU A 46 -9.96 5.36 4.14
C GLU A 46 -8.55 4.84 4.44
N GLU A 47 -8.19 4.72 5.71
CA GLU A 47 -7.00 4.04 6.20
C GLU A 47 -7.36 3.30 7.49
N SER A 48 -6.98 2.03 7.60
CA SER A 48 -7.30 1.14 8.72
C SER A 48 -6.11 0.20 8.99
N GLY A 49 -5.93 -0.22 10.24
CA GLY A 49 -4.75 -0.98 10.66
C GLY A 49 -3.56 -0.05 10.89
N GLY A 50 -3.03 -0.01 12.10
CA GLY A 50 -2.30 1.16 12.53
C GLY A 50 -1.69 1.08 13.91
N ASP A 51 -1.28 -0.10 14.39
CA ASP A 51 -0.37 -0.04 15.53
C ASP A 51 0.94 0.59 15.04
N LYS A 52 1.34 1.68 15.69
CA LYS A 52 2.64 2.32 15.46
C LYS A 52 3.70 1.36 16.01
N ALA A 53 4.03 0.32 15.25
CA ALA A 53 5.29 -0.38 15.47
C ALA A 53 6.41 0.57 15.03
N ASP A 54 7.05 1.16 16.04
CA ASP A 54 8.41 1.69 16.07
C ASP A 54 8.63 3.10 15.47
N ALA A 55 8.20 4.10 16.26
CA ALA A 55 9.06 5.26 16.46
C ALA A 55 9.74 5.12 17.84
N ASP A 56 11.06 5.02 17.81
CA ASP A 56 11.99 5.43 18.88
C ASP A 56 12.45 4.38 19.91
N THR A 57 13.54 3.67 19.58
CA THR A 57 14.54 3.27 20.58
C THR A 57 15.27 4.54 21.03
N GLY A 58 14.76 5.19 22.07
CA GLY A 58 15.32 6.41 22.64
C GLY A 58 14.85 6.63 24.08
N ASN A 59 15.66 6.17 25.03
CA ASN A 59 15.46 6.39 26.47
C ASN A 59 15.32 7.89 26.80
N SER A 60 14.25 8.30 27.48
CA SER A 60 14.30 9.36 28.51
C SER A 60 13.06 9.36 29.39
N SER A 61 13.35 9.48 30.68
CA SER A 61 12.48 9.58 31.85
C SER A 61 11.57 10.82 31.90
N GLY A 62 10.37 10.63 32.46
CA GLY A 62 9.69 11.65 33.28
C GLY A 62 8.31 12.09 32.78
N GLY A 63 7.30 12.00 33.65
CA GLY A 63 6.09 12.83 33.55
C GLY A 63 4.77 12.11 33.82
N SER A 64 4.31 12.16 35.07
CA SER A 64 2.96 11.81 35.53
C SER A 64 1.86 12.70 34.93
N GLY A 65 0.66 12.17 34.72
CA GLY A 65 -0.55 12.98 34.54
C GLY A 65 -1.77 12.27 33.95
N GLY A 66 -2.66 11.74 34.80
CA GLY A 66 -4.11 11.94 34.75
C GLY A 66 -4.96 11.50 33.55
N SER A 67 -5.57 10.33 33.71
CA SER A 67 -7.00 9.95 33.50
C SER A 67 -7.94 10.81 32.63
N GLY A 68 -8.63 10.14 31.70
CA GLY A 68 -9.84 10.63 31.03
C GLY A 68 -10.28 9.69 29.91
N GLY A 69 -11.15 8.72 30.22
CA GLY A 69 -11.57 7.67 29.30
C GLY A 69 -12.54 8.11 28.20
N SER A 70 -12.54 7.35 27.10
CA SER A 70 -13.73 7.10 26.31
C SER A 70 -13.62 5.71 25.66
N ALA A 71 -14.67 4.92 25.86
CA ALA A 71 -14.79 3.54 25.45
C ALA A 71 -15.14 3.42 23.96
N GLY A 72 -14.47 2.50 23.28
CA GLY A 72 -14.85 2.08 21.93
C GLY A 72 -13.89 1.06 21.33
N SER A 73 -14.30 -0.21 21.35
CA SER A 73 -13.71 -1.34 20.60
C SER A 73 -12.47 -2.03 21.19
N GLY A 74 -12.68 -2.74 22.31
CA GLY A 74 -11.79 -3.81 22.75
C GLY A 74 -11.78 -4.98 21.76
N LEU A 75 -10.60 -5.64 21.66
CA LEU A 75 -10.29 -6.83 20.87
C LEU A 75 -10.17 -6.61 19.35
N ALA A 76 -9.40 -5.60 18.92
CA ALA A 76 -8.86 -5.59 17.57
C ALA A 76 -7.72 -6.64 17.48
N GLY A 77 -8.06 -7.90 17.18
CA GLY A 77 -7.06 -8.83 16.65
C GLY A 77 -6.35 -8.12 15.49
N ALA A 78 -5.04 -7.90 15.62
CA ALA A 78 -4.23 -6.96 14.84
C ALA A 78 -4.74 -6.77 13.39
N ALA A 79 -5.64 -5.80 13.21
CA ALA A 79 -6.34 -5.61 11.96
C ALA A 79 -5.29 -5.28 10.88
N ARG A 80 -5.37 -5.97 9.74
CA ARG A 80 -4.41 -5.77 8.65
C ARG A 80 -4.43 -4.34 8.15
N TYR A 81 -3.25 -3.84 7.80
CA TYR A 81 -3.14 -2.54 7.18
C TYR A 81 -3.93 -2.51 5.87
N ARG A 82 -4.80 -1.52 5.72
CA ARG A 82 -5.62 -1.29 4.55
C ARG A 82 -5.74 0.21 4.30
N ALA A 83 -5.44 0.65 3.09
CA ALA A 83 -5.60 2.04 2.68
C ALA A 83 -6.30 2.12 1.32
N LEU A 84 -7.37 2.90 1.23
CA LEU A 84 -8.09 3.18 -0.01
C LEU A 84 -7.86 4.63 -0.41
N LEU A 85 -7.36 4.81 -1.63
CA LEU A 85 -6.89 6.08 -2.15
C LEU A 85 -7.63 6.40 -3.46
N ALA A 86 -7.91 7.67 -3.69
CA ALA A 86 -8.33 8.20 -4.98
C ALA A 86 -7.21 9.04 -5.56
N VAL A 87 -6.81 8.74 -6.80
CA VAL A 87 -5.84 9.52 -7.55
C VAL A 87 -6.52 10.15 -8.76
N SER A 88 -6.51 11.47 -8.78
CA SER A 88 -7.05 12.27 -9.86
C SER A 88 -5.94 12.93 -10.66
N GLY A 89 -6.04 12.88 -11.98
CA GLY A 89 -5.03 13.44 -12.87
C GLY A 89 -4.93 12.76 -14.23
N TYR A 90 -4.10 13.33 -15.11
CA TYR A 90 -3.99 12.88 -16.49
C TYR A 90 -3.45 11.45 -16.56
N ALA A 91 -4.18 10.57 -17.26
CA ALA A 91 -3.81 9.16 -17.45
C ALA A 91 -3.49 8.39 -16.14
N ALA A 92 -3.99 8.84 -14.98
CA ALA A 92 -3.68 8.22 -13.68
C ALA A 92 -3.97 6.72 -13.68
N TYR A 93 -5.17 6.32 -14.15
CA TYR A 93 -5.51 4.91 -14.29
C TYR A 93 -4.59 4.16 -15.25
N THR A 94 -4.27 4.72 -16.41
CA THR A 94 -3.42 4.07 -17.41
C THR A 94 -2.01 3.78 -16.86
N ILE A 95 -1.46 4.70 -16.07
CA ILE A 95 -0.12 4.55 -15.49
C ILE A 95 -0.13 3.56 -14.32
N LEU A 96 -1.17 3.60 -13.48
CA LEU A 96 -1.27 2.77 -12.28
C LEU A 96 -1.86 1.37 -12.54
N ARG A 97 -2.61 1.14 -13.62
CA ARG A 97 -3.25 -0.16 -13.90
C ARG A 97 -2.27 -1.35 -13.85
N PRO A 98 -1.04 -1.26 -14.37
CA PRO A 98 -0.05 -2.35 -14.24
C PRO A 98 0.37 -2.62 -12.79
N GLU A 99 0.12 -1.71 -11.86
CA GLU A 99 0.44 -1.91 -10.44
C GLU A 99 -0.60 -2.78 -9.71
N SER A 100 -1.68 -3.19 -10.38
CA SER A 100 -2.69 -4.08 -9.79
C SER A 100 -2.15 -5.52 -9.70
N GLY A 101 -1.88 -5.98 -8.48
CA GLY A 101 -1.34 -7.31 -8.21
C GLY A 101 -0.68 -7.45 -6.84
N LEU A 102 0.06 -8.53 -6.66
CA LEU A 102 0.80 -8.82 -5.44
C LEU A 102 2.21 -8.22 -5.50
N HIS A 103 2.54 -7.41 -4.50
CA HIS A 103 3.87 -6.86 -4.26
C HIS A 103 4.54 -7.66 -3.14
N VAL A 104 5.76 -8.14 -3.38
CA VAL A 104 6.49 -8.98 -2.43
C VAL A 104 7.79 -8.29 -2.04
N LEU A 105 8.01 -8.07 -0.74
CA LEU A 105 9.27 -7.60 -0.19
C LEU A 105 9.98 -8.78 0.49
N GLU A 106 11.20 -9.06 0.04
CA GLU A 106 12.09 -10.06 0.61
C GLU A 106 13.16 -9.36 1.47
N THR A 107 13.14 -9.65 2.77
CA THR A 107 14.16 -9.20 3.73
C THR A 107 14.86 -10.42 4.32
N PRO A 108 16.19 -10.41 4.50
CA PRO A 108 16.87 -11.49 5.20
C PRO A 108 16.38 -11.56 6.65
N GLN A 109 16.04 -12.75 7.11
CA GLN A 109 15.70 -13.00 8.52
C GLN A 109 16.89 -13.64 9.24
N ASP A 110 17.52 -14.63 8.62
CA ASP A 110 18.78 -15.26 9.07
C ASP A 110 19.66 -15.61 7.86
N GLU A 111 20.85 -16.20 8.08
CA GLU A 111 21.81 -16.60 7.03
C GLU A 111 21.21 -17.50 5.92
N LYS A 112 20.08 -18.18 6.19
CA LYS A 112 19.42 -19.12 5.26
C LYS A 112 17.93 -18.86 5.06
N SER A 113 17.34 -17.88 5.74
CA SER A 113 15.90 -17.62 5.73
C SER A 113 15.62 -16.18 5.28
N PHE A 114 14.59 -16.00 4.46
CA PHE A 114 14.09 -14.69 4.05
C PHE A 114 12.68 -14.53 4.60
N ASN A 115 12.44 -13.41 5.28
CA ASN A 115 11.10 -12.96 5.57
C ASN A 115 10.49 -12.39 4.28
N ARG A 116 9.22 -12.71 4.05
CA ARG A 116 8.45 -12.27 2.89
C ARG A 116 7.24 -11.50 3.36
N ALA A 117 7.31 -10.19 3.20
CA ALA A 117 6.15 -9.32 3.33
C ALA A 117 5.39 -9.31 2.00
N LYS A 118 4.07 -9.51 2.06
CA LYS A 118 3.20 -9.50 0.88
C LYS A 118 2.17 -8.41 1.02
N VAL A 119 2.00 -7.61 -0.02
CA VAL A 119 1.00 -6.54 -0.07
C VAL A 119 0.22 -6.67 -1.36
N LEU A 120 -1.10 -6.70 -1.22
CA LEU A 120 -2.02 -6.69 -2.32
C LEU A 120 -2.29 -5.24 -2.71
N VAL A 121 -2.00 -4.91 -3.97
CA VAL A 121 -2.35 -3.63 -4.56
C VAL A 121 -3.42 -3.86 -5.60
N ARG A 122 -4.49 -3.06 -5.59
CA ARG A 122 -5.50 -3.07 -6.65
C ARG A 122 -5.69 -1.68 -7.19
N VAL A 123 -5.76 -1.58 -8.50
CA VAL A 123 -5.98 -0.32 -9.20
C VAL A 123 -7.15 -0.44 -10.14
N GLU A 124 -8.19 0.35 -9.86
CA GLU A 124 -9.40 0.42 -10.68
C GLU A 124 -9.66 1.82 -11.20
N GLY A 125 -10.22 1.92 -12.39
CA GLY A 125 -10.57 3.21 -12.95
C GLY A 125 -11.85 3.73 -12.30
N GLN A 126 -11.91 5.01 -11.94
CA GLN A 126 -13.17 5.60 -11.47
C GLN A 126 -14.25 5.46 -12.55
N PRO A 127 -15.43 4.87 -12.26
CA PRO A 127 -16.51 4.75 -13.23
C PRO A 127 -16.88 6.09 -13.86
N ASP A 128 -17.39 6.08 -15.09
CA ASP A 128 -17.83 7.30 -15.77
C ASP A 128 -19.03 7.96 -15.07
N GLU A 129 -19.76 7.18 -14.28
CA GLU A 129 -20.78 7.67 -13.36
C GLU A 129 -20.12 8.51 -12.25
N PRO A 130 -20.57 9.77 -12.03
CA PRO A 130 -20.03 10.57 -10.95
C PRO A 130 -20.38 9.94 -9.59
N ALA A 131 -19.46 10.05 -8.62
CA ALA A 131 -19.65 9.49 -7.28
C ALA A 131 -20.90 10.03 -6.54
N GLY A 132 -21.51 11.10 -7.04
CA GLY A 132 -22.56 11.86 -6.35
C GLY A 132 -21.97 12.88 -5.36
N HIS A 133 -22.83 13.74 -4.82
CA HIS A 133 -22.43 14.87 -3.97
C HIS A 133 -22.49 14.56 -2.46
N ALA A 134 -22.98 13.39 -2.08
CA ALA A 134 -23.14 13.04 -0.68
C ALA A 134 -21.77 12.86 0.01
N PRO A 135 -21.66 13.17 1.31
CA PRO A 135 -20.48 12.81 2.09
C PRO A 135 -20.16 11.31 1.96
N GLY A 136 -18.88 11.00 1.73
CA GLY A 136 -18.39 9.64 1.56
C GLY A 136 -18.85 8.93 0.28
N ALA A 137 -19.50 9.62 -0.67
CA ALA A 137 -19.97 8.96 -1.89
C ALA A 137 -18.81 8.45 -2.78
N LEU A 138 -17.69 9.17 -2.79
CA LEU A 138 -16.46 8.74 -3.44
C LEU A 138 -15.85 7.48 -2.79
N LEU A 139 -15.90 7.38 -1.45
CA LEU A 139 -15.47 6.19 -0.71
C LEU A 139 -16.34 4.99 -1.10
N ARG A 140 -17.67 5.11 -1.01
CA ARG A 140 -18.59 4.04 -1.40
C ARG A 140 -18.43 3.61 -2.86
N GLN A 141 -18.15 4.56 -3.76
CA GLN A 141 -17.88 4.25 -5.16
C GLN A 141 -16.56 3.48 -5.32
N ALA A 142 -15.50 3.91 -4.64
CA ALA A 142 -14.20 3.24 -4.67
C ALA A 142 -14.29 1.81 -4.10
N GLU A 143 -15.00 1.62 -2.99
CA GLU A 143 -15.25 0.29 -2.41
C GLU A 143 -15.98 -0.62 -3.39
N ARG A 144 -17.08 -0.15 -3.99
CA ARG A 144 -17.82 -0.93 -5.00
C ARG A 144 -16.95 -1.29 -6.20
N ALA A 145 -16.16 -0.36 -6.70
CA ALA A 145 -15.29 -0.59 -7.84
C ALA A 145 -14.23 -1.66 -7.54
N VAL A 146 -13.58 -1.56 -6.37
CA VAL A 146 -12.55 -2.52 -5.96
C VAL A 146 -13.14 -3.89 -5.63
N SER A 147 -14.28 -3.95 -4.94
CA SER A 147 -14.96 -5.22 -4.63
C SER A 147 -15.45 -5.92 -5.89
N ALA A 148 -16.06 -5.20 -6.83
CA ALA A 148 -16.48 -5.77 -8.11
C ALA A 148 -15.26 -6.31 -8.89
N ALA A 149 -14.15 -5.59 -8.91
CA ALA A 149 -12.93 -6.06 -9.57
C ALA A 149 -12.32 -7.29 -8.90
N ASP A 150 -12.36 -7.39 -7.58
CA ASP A 150 -11.87 -8.55 -6.85
C ASP A 150 -12.64 -9.83 -7.19
N GLU A 151 -13.97 -9.75 -7.30
CA GLU A 151 -14.82 -10.86 -7.71
C GLU A 151 -14.51 -11.35 -9.14
N HIS A 152 -14.16 -10.43 -10.05
CA HIS A 152 -13.89 -10.76 -11.45
C HIS A 152 -12.44 -11.20 -11.70
N THR A 153 -11.48 -10.65 -10.97
CA THR A 153 -10.06 -10.92 -11.18
C THR A 153 -9.30 -10.84 -9.85
N PRO A 154 -9.06 -12.00 -9.20
CA PRO A 154 -8.30 -12.02 -7.97
C PRO A 154 -6.85 -11.61 -8.27
N ALA A 155 -6.35 -10.57 -7.60
CA ALA A 155 -5.01 -10.01 -7.80
C ALA A 155 -3.93 -10.87 -7.10
N THR A 156 -3.86 -12.14 -7.49
CA THR A 156 -2.92 -13.15 -6.93
C THR A 156 -1.58 -13.18 -7.66
N THR A 157 -1.48 -12.51 -8.81
CA THR A 157 -0.26 -12.50 -9.62
C THR A 157 0.79 -11.57 -9.00
N VAL A 158 2.00 -12.06 -8.80
CA VAL A 158 3.14 -11.24 -8.35
C VAL A 158 3.55 -10.28 -9.46
N VAL A 159 3.27 -8.99 -9.29
CA VAL A 159 3.60 -7.95 -10.27
C VAL A 159 4.99 -7.39 -10.02
N ARG A 160 5.39 -7.25 -8.76
CA ARG A 160 6.70 -6.71 -8.41
C ARG A 160 7.28 -7.36 -7.16
N SER A 161 8.57 -7.68 -7.26
CA SER A 161 9.37 -8.20 -6.15
C SER A 161 10.41 -7.16 -5.78
N TYR A 162 10.56 -6.91 -4.49
CA TYR A 162 11.50 -5.96 -3.89
C TYR A 162 12.40 -6.77 -2.97
N ARG A 163 13.70 -6.50 -3.02
CA ARG A 163 14.70 -7.10 -2.13
C ARG A 163 15.60 -5.99 -1.63
N GLU A 164 15.84 -5.94 -0.34
CA GLU A 164 16.70 -4.92 0.27
C GLU A 164 18.15 -5.42 0.37
N GLU A 165 18.32 -6.62 0.91
CA GLU A 165 19.63 -7.21 1.19
C GLU A 165 19.74 -8.62 0.62
N PRO A 166 20.96 -9.12 0.32
CA PRO A 166 22.26 -8.44 0.44
C PRO A 166 22.53 -7.43 -0.69
N SER A 167 21.64 -7.33 -1.68
CA SER A 167 21.76 -6.32 -2.75
C SER A 167 20.38 -5.83 -3.15
N PRO A 168 20.15 -4.50 -3.05
CA PRO A 168 18.88 -3.88 -3.42
C PRO A 168 18.51 -4.28 -4.85
N LEU A 169 17.32 -4.84 -5.01
CA LEU A 169 16.83 -5.29 -6.31
C LEU A 169 15.31 -5.17 -6.36
N VAL A 170 14.82 -4.45 -7.36
CA VAL A 170 13.41 -4.47 -7.75
C VAL A 170 13.30 -5.21 -9.06
N ARG A 171 12.41 -6.19 -9.13
CA ARG A 171 12.08 -6.95 -10.32
C ARG A 171 10.61 -6.75 -10.67
N ASP A 172 10.36 -6.15 -11.82
CA ASP A 172 9.03 -5.99 -12.37
C ASP A 172 8.73 -7.20 -13.28
N ARG A 173 7.69 -7.97 -12.95
CA ARG A 173 7.30 -9.17 -13.69
C ARG A 173 6.42 -8.87 -14.89
N LEU A 174 5.74 -7.72 -14.90
CA LEU A 174 4.84 -7.33 -15.97
C LEU A 174 5.59 -6.68 -17.14
N ARG A 175 6.51 -5.76 -16.82
CA ARG A 175 7.31 -5.04 -17.81
C ARG A 175 8.66 -5.70 -18.09
N GLY A 176 9.06 -6.67 -17.26
CA GLY A 176 10.26 -7.48 -17.47
C GLY A 176 11.60 -6.81 -17.10
N TRP A 177 11.58 -5.60 -16.56
CA TRP A 177 12.80 -4.89 -16.15
C TRP A 177 13.22 -5.25 -14.71
N ARG A 178 14.50 -4.97 -14.41
CA ARG A 178 15.08 -5.10 -13.07
C ARG A 178 16.01 -3.93 -12.78
N THR A 179 16.00 -3.41 -11.55
CA THR A 179 16.87 -2.29 -11.15
C THR A 179 17.40 -2.46 -9.74
N GLY A 180 18.62 -1.99 -9.49
CA GLY A 180 19.18 -1.86 -8.13
C GLY A 180 18.76 -0.57 -7.41
N LYS A 181 18.01 0.32 -8.07
CA LYS A 181 17.62 1.62 -7.54
C LYS A 181 16.35 1.52 -6.66
N LEU A 182 16.38 0.67 -5.64
CA LEU A 182 15.24 0.39 -4.74
C LEU A 182 14.63 1.68 -4.17
N GLU A 183 15.45 2.53 -3.55
CA GLU A 183 15.00 3.78 -2.94
C GLU A 183 14.34 4.73 -3.93
N ARG A 184 14.77 4.72 -5.19
CA ARG A 184 14.18 5.55 -6.23
C ARG A 184 12.79 5.05 -6.65
N VAL A 185 12.64 3.73 -6.75
CA VAL A 185 11.34 3.08 -7.01
C VAL A 185 10.38 3.37 -5.87
N LEU A 186 10.80 3.12 -4.62
CA LEU A 186 9.99 3.35 -3.42
C LEU A 186 9.74 4.85 -3.15
N GLY A 187 10.59 5.73 -3.67
CA GLY A 187 10.35 7.17 -3.72
C GLY A 187 9.40 7.64 -4.82
N GLY A 188 8.74 6.73 -5.56
CA GLY A 188 7.71 7.07 -6.54
C GLY A 188 8.18 7.29 -7.97
N ASP A 189 9.39 6.84 -8.35
CA ASP A 189 9.87 6.87 -9.75
C ASP A 189 9.71 5.51 -10.45
N PHE A 190 8.83 4.63 -9.97
CA PHE A 190 8.65 3.29 -10.54
C PHE A 190 8.23 3.30 -12.02
N ASP A 191 7.55 4.35 -12.47
CA ASP A 191 7.09 4.54 -13.85
C ASP A 191 8.18 5.02 -14.81
N LEU A 192 9.28 5.59 -14.29
CA LEU A 192 10.42 6.05 -15.09
C LEU A 192 11.46 4.96 -15.33
N ILE A 193 11.35 3.83 -14.63
CA ILE A 193 12.22 2.69 -14.84
C ILE A 193 11.59 1.84 -15.95
N VAL A 194 12.22 1.86 -17.12
CA VAL A 194 11.88 1.08 -18.32
C VAL A 194 13.12 0.36 -18.82
#